data_AF-W4Q5D0-F1
#
_entry.id   AF-W4Q5D0-F1
#
_cell.length_a   1.000
_cell.length_b   1.000
_cell.length_c   1.000
_cell.angle_alpha   90.00
_cell.angle_beta   90.00
_cell.angle_gamma   90.00
#
_symmetry.space_group_name_H-M   'P 1'
#
loop_
_entity.id
_entity.type
_entity.pdbx_description
1 polymer ?
#
loop_
_entity_poly.entity_id
_entity_poly.type
_entity_poly.pdbx_seq_one_letter_code
_entity_poly.pdbx_strand_id
1 'polypeptide(L)'
;MLRRLPNDDPLREKLEAELSKGKAGYRGEQAIDYHLERLSDVEGYILHDLRLELSNNHFFQIDTFLATQQFFHIIEIKNLAGTLYFDHDFKQLIRSLKGEEEKFLNPITQVSWQKKNLQTWLESNKLQKPPILSQVAITHSQAIIKTTPMYKEVYEKVLHAEHLVEKVHHYLRTYPNEAISLKQLNQITRLLIKKNTPYHPDLLAQYGIKPSRLLTGVHCPTCKQLPMRRKNGMWICDFCQAKSGKAHLHTLNDYFLLVDRTITNQQVRHFLKIPSISIASKMLTSLQLPQTGMKKNRRYQLQLLEVE
;
A
#
# COMPACT_ATOMS: atom_id res chain seq x y z
N MET A 1 4.84 13.31 3.40
CA MET A 1 4.97 13.93 4.73
C MET A 1 6.34 14.57 4.97
N LEU A 2 7.46 13.83 4.94
CA LEU A 2 8.80 14.35 5.29
C LEU A 2 9.20 15.66 4.58
N ARG A 3 8.89 15.81 3.29
CA ARG A 3 9.14 17.06 2.53
C ARG A 3 8.29 18.25 2.98
N ARG A 4 7.28 18.03 3.83
CA ARG A 4 6.36 19.05 4.37
C ARG A 4 6.61 19.33 5.84
N LEU A 5 7.63 18.74 6.45
CA LEU A 5 8.06 19.06 7.80
C LEU A 5 9.39 19.82 7.77
N PRO A 6 9.69 20.66 8.77
CA PRO A 6 11.01 21.23 8.96
C PRO A 6 12.12 20.15 8.96
N ASN A 7 13.35 20.54 8.59
CA ASN A 7 14.48 19.61 8.54
C ASN A 7 14.95 19.18 9.94
N ASP A 8 14.73 20.03 10.93
CA ASP A 8 15.02 19.85 12.35
C ASP A 8 13.83 19.30 13.15
N ASP A 9 12.77 18.81 12.48
CA ASP A 9 11.60 18.27 13.15
C ASP A 9 11.98 17.03 14.00
N PRO A 10 11.65 17.00 15.30
CA PRO A 10 12.04 15.89 16.19
C PRO A 10 11.44 14.54 15.79
N LEU A 11 10.37 14.52 14.98
CA LEU A 11 9.78 13.27 14.47
C LEU A 11 10.45 12.75 13.20
N ARG A 12 11.39 13.50 12.61
CA ARG A 12 11.96 13.19 11.30
C ARG A 12 12.64 11.84 11.25
N GLU A 13 13.53 11.54 12.20
CA GLU A 13 14.26 10.26 12.24
C GLU A 13 13.30 9.07 12.30
N LYS A 14 12.29 9.15 13.17
CA LYS A 14 11.23 8.14 13.27
C LYS A 14 10.47 7.97 11.95
N LEU A 15 10.07 9.07 11.32
CA LEU A 15 9.33 9.04 10.05
C LEU A 15 10.19 8.53 8.87
N GLU A 16 11.49 8.79 8.88
CA GLU A 16 12.44 8.27 7.90
C GLU A 16 12.63 6.76 8.06
N ALA A 17 12.76 6.27 9.30
CA ALA A 17 12.79 4.84 9.59
C ALA A 17 11.51 4.13 9.12
N GLU A 18 10.34 4.69 9.44
CA GLU A 18 9.04 4.13 8.99
C GLU A 18 8.87 4.19 7.47
N LEU A 19 9.31 5.27 6.81
CA LEU A 19 9.33 5.35 5.35
C LEU A 19 10.26 4.30 4.74
N SER A 20 11.43 4.07 5.34
CA SER A 20 12.37 3.05 4.88
C SER A 20 11.77 1.65 4.98
N LYS A 21 11.13 1.32 6.12
CA LYS A 21 10.40 0.07 6.32
C LYS A 21 9.28 -0.11 5.28
N GLY A 22 8.44 0.92 5.09
CA GLY A 22 7.36 0.90 4.12
C GLY A 22 7.86 0.72 2.68
N LYS A 23 8.95 1.39 2.29
CA LYS A 23 9.59 1.20 0.98
C LYS A 23 10.14 -0.21 0.80
N ALA A 24 10.73 -0.80 1.84
CA ALA A 24 11.22 -2.17 1.79
C ALA A 24 10.06 -3.17 1.61
N GLY A 25 8.95 -2.97 2.34
CA GLY A 25 7.72 -3.74 2.16
C GLY A 25 7.17 -3.66 0.74
N TYR A 26 6.98 -2.43 0.24
CA TYR A 26 6.47 -2.19 -1.12
C TYR A 26 7.36 -2.81 -2.21
N ARG A 27 8.69 -2.68 -2.09
CA ARG A 27 9.62 -3.37 -3.01
C ARG A 27 9.48 -4.89 -2.96
N GLY A 28 9.15 -5.42 -1.79
CA GLY A 28 8.86 -6.83 -1.58
C GLY A 28 7.64 -7.28 -2.37
N GLU A 29 6.57 -6.51 -2.28
CA GLU A 29 5.34 -6.72 -3.06
C GLU A 29 5.65 -6.63 -4.57
N GLN A 30 6.35 -5.58 -5.03
CA GLN A 30 6.72 -5.46 -6.44
C GLN A 30 7.60 -6.63 -6.94
N ALA A 31 8.44 -7.19 -6.08
CA ALA A 31 9.30 -8.31 -6.46
C ALA A 31 8.51 -9.61 -6.69
N ILE A 32 7.34 -9.77 -6.04
CA ILE A 32 6.52 -10.97 -6.27
C ILE A 32 5.80 -10.90 -7.62
N ASP A 33 5.45 -9.69 -8.08
CA ASP A 33 4.71 -9.48 -9.33
C ASP A 33 5.42 -10.13 -10.53
N TYR A 34 6.75 -10.02 -10.58
CA TYR A 34 7.57 -10.69 -11.60
C TYR A 34 7.36 -12.21 -11.66
N HIS A 35 7.15 -12.85 -10.51
CA HIS A 35 6.87 -14.29 -10.46
C HIS A 35 5.41 -14.60 -10.77
N LEU A 36 4.48 -13.74 -10.36
CA LEU A 36 3.04 -13.90 -10.62
C LEU A 36 2.70 -13.71 -12.10
N GLU A 37 3.41 -12.85 -12.82
CA GLU A 37 3.26 -12.67 -14.28
C GLU A 37 3.51 -13.98 -15.06
N ARG A 38 4.34 -14.88 -14.51
CA ARG A 38 4.64 -16.19 -15.10
C ARG A 38 3.52 -17.23 -14.89
N LEU A 39 2.45 -16.88 -14.18
CA LEU A 39 1.24 -17.70 -14.02
C LEU A 39 0.19 -17.34 -15.08
N SER A 40 0.59 -16.82 -16.23
CA SER A 40 -0.32 -16.43 -17.32
C SER A 40 -1.16 -17.58 -17.89
N ASP A 41 -0.70 -18.81 -17.67
CA ASP A 41 -1.39 -20.05 -18.06
C ASP A 41 -2.39 -20.54 -17.00
N VAL A 42 -2.41 -19.93 -15.81
CA VAL A 42 -3.35 -20.28 -14.74
C VAL A 42 -4.62 -19.47 -14.89
N GLU A 43 -5.73 -20.15 -15.15
CA GLU A 43 -7.05 -19.51 -15.21
C GLU A 43 -7.52 -19.08 -13.81
N GLY A 44 -7.64 -17.77 -13.59
CA GLY A 44 -8.05 -17.23 -12.31
C GLY A 44 -7.91 -15.71 -12.20
N TYR A 45 -7.97 -15.23 -10.97
CA TYR A 45 -7.77 -13.83 -10.62
C TYR A 45 -6.67 -13.69 -9.59
N ILE A 46 -5.80 -12.71 -9.79
CA ILE A 46 -4.81 -12.27 -8.79
C ILE A 46 -5.27 -10.91 -8.27
N LEU A 47 -5.47 -10.80 -6.96
CA LEU A 47 -5.79 -9.55 -6.28
C LEU A 47 -4.67 -9.20 -5.31
N HIS A 48 -4.24 -7.95 -5.31
CA HIS A 48 -3.21 -7.43 -4.41
C HIS A 48 -3.83 -6.54 -3.34
N ASP A 49 -3.20 -6.50 -2.18
CA ASP A 49 -3.53 -5.62 -1.06
C ASP A 49 -5.03 -5.61 -0.70
N LEU A 50 -5.59 -6.82 -0.55
CA LEU A 50 -7.00 -7.01 -0.30
C LEU A 50 -7.28 -6.83 1.19
N ARG A 51 -7.94 -5.72 1.55
CA ARG A 51 -8.32 -5.40 2.94
C ARG A 51 -9.83 -5.49 3.13
N LEU A 52 -10.26 -6.47 3.92
CA LEU A 52 -11.67 -6.81 4.12
C LEU A 52 -12.08 -6.58 5.57
N GLU A 53 -13.29 -6.05 5.75
CA GLU A 53 -13.92 -5.96 7.07
C GLU A 53 -14.51 -7.32 7.47
N LEU A 54 -14.12 -7.82 8.64
CA LEU A 54 -14.63 -9.06 9.21
C LEU A 54 -15.91 -8.80 10.02
N SER A 55 -15.85 -7.89 10.99
CA SER A 55 -16.97 -7.45 11.83
C SER A 55 -16.58 -6.22 12.63
N ASN A 56 -17.53 -5.36 13.00
CA ASN A 56 -17.33 -4.24 13.95
C ASN A 56 -16.06 -3.42 13.69
N ASN A 57 -15.79 -3.02 12.44
CA ASN A 57 -14.61 -2.24 12.06
C ASN A 57 -13.26 -2.96 12.33
N HIS A 58 -13.27 -4.29 12.51
CA HIS A 58 -12.09 -5.15 12.52
C HIS A 58 -11.80 -5.63 11.10
N PHE A 59 -10.57 -5.39 10.63
CA PHE A 59 -10.15 -5.72 9.27
C PHE A 59 -9.00 -6.72 9.26
N PHE A 60 -8.93 -7.50 8.18
CA PHE A 60 -7.74 -8.29 7.85
C PHE A 60 -7.28 -7.93 6.43
N GLN A 61 -6.00 -8.11 6.18
CA GLN A 61 -5.35 -7.77 4.93
C GLN A 61 -4.66 -9.02 4.37
N ILE A 62 -4.76 -9.20 3.07
CA ILE A 62 -4.09 -10.25 2.31
C ILE A 62 -3.22 -9.55 1.26
N ASP A 63 -1.91 -9.76 1.34
CA ASP A 63 -0.94 -9.11 0.44
C ASP A 63 -1.17 -9.54 -1.01
N THR A 64 -1.31 -10.84 -1.24
CA THR A 64 -1.64 -11.41 -2.55
C THR A 64 -2.63 -12.56 -2.42
N PHE A 65 -3.69 -12.50 -3.23
CA PHE A 65 -4.76 -13.48 -3.28
C PHE A 65 -4.93 -14.02 -4.69
N LEU A 66 -4.62 -15.30 -4.90
CA LEU A 66 -4.89 -16.01 -6.14
C LEU A 66 -6.18 -16.82 -6.00
N ALA A 67 -7.15 -16.56 -6.86
CA ALA A 67 -8.44 -17.21 -6.89
C ALA A 67 -8.63 -18.02 -8.17
N THR A 68 -8.84 -19.32 -8.04
CA THR A 68 -9.12 -20.25 -9.15
C THR A 68 -10.44 -20.99 -8.90
N GLN A 69 -10.90 -21.78 -9.87
CA GLN A 69 -12.08 -22.65 -9.68
C GLN A 69 -11.80 -23.82 -8.71
N GLN A 70 -10.53 -24.20 -8.55
CA GLN A 70 -10.07 -25.34 -7.77
C GLN A 70 -9.79 -24.96 -6.32
N PHE A 71 -9.13 -23.82 -6.09
CA PHE A 71 -8.72 -23.36 -4.77
C PHE A 71 -8.53 -21.84 -4.71
N PHE A 72 -8.49 -21.32 -3.49
CA PHE A 72 -7.98 -19.99 -3.17
C PHE A 72 -6.61 -20.10 -2.52
N HIS A 73 -5.70 -19.19 -2.84
CA HIS A 73 -4.34 -19.19 -2.33
C HIS A 73 -3.97 -17.81 -1.81
N ILE A 74 -3.72 -17.75 -0.49
CA ILE A 74 -3.27 -16.57 0.23
C ILE A 74 -1.75 -16.61 0.28
N ILE A 75 -1.10 -15.54 -0.13
CA ILE A 75 0.35 -15.41 -0.10
C ILE A 75 0.70 -14.17 0.73
N GLU A 76 1.37 -14.40 1.86
CA GLU A 76 1.97 -13.38 2.72
C GLU A 76 3.39 -13.09 2.24
N ILE A 77 3.74 -11.82 2.04
CA ILE A 77 5.02 -11.43 1.45
C ILE A 77 5.96 -10.92 2.55
N LYS A 78 7.18 -11.45 2.60
CA LYS A 78 8.24 -10.94 3.47
C LYS A 78 9.51 -10.62 2.67
N ASN A 79 9.87 -9.35 2.65
CA ASN A 79 11.11 -8.87 2.06
C ASN A 79 12.14 -8.54 3.15
N LEU A 80 12.83 -9.57 3.65
CA LEU A 80 13.82 -9.44 4.72
C LEU A 80 15.15 -10.06 4.29
N ALA A 81 16.21 -9.27 4.34
CA ALA A 81 17.58 -9.74 4.11
C ALA A 81 18.15 -10.49 5.32
N GLY A 82 19.24 -11.24 5.10
CA GLY A 82 19.97 -11.92 6.18
C GLY A 82 19.43 -13.32 6.49
N THR A 83 19.74 -13.83 7.68
CA THR A 83 19.27 -15.15 8.11
C THR A 83 17.94 -15.01 8.84
N LEU A 84 16.92 -15.70 8.33
CA LEU A 84 15.56 -15.75 8.84
C LEU A 84 15.34 -17.06 9.59
N TYR A 85 15.38 -16.99 10.92
CA TYR A 85 15.18 -18.13 11.80
C TYR A 85 13.73 -18.19 12.28
N PHE A 86 13.03 -19.24 11.87
CA PHE A 86 11.67 -19.55 12.31
C PHE A 86 11.72 -20.37 13.60
N ASP A 87 11.39 -19.71 14.69
CA ASP A 87 11.40 -20.28 16.02
C ASP A 87 10.06 -20.96 16.32
N HIS A 88 10.10 -22.29 16.48
CA HIS A 88 8.93 -23.10 16.75
C HIS A 88 8.33 -22.84 18.14
N ASP A 89 9.19 -22.65 19.13
CA ASP A 89 8.80 -22.73 20.54
C ASP A 89 8.14 -21.43 20.99
N PHE A 90 8.70 -20.31 20.55
CA PHE A 90 8.14 -18.98 20.84
C PHE A 90 7.29 -18.41 19.71
N LYS A 91 7.12 -19.15 18.59
CA LYS A 91 6.33 -18.75 17.42
C LYS A 91 6.69 -17.34 16.95
N GLN A 92 7.97 -17.12 16.67
CA GLN A 92 8.50 -15.83 16.22
C GLN A 92 9.44 -16.02 15.02
N LEU A 93 9.63 -14.94 14.26
CA LEU A 93 10.64 -14.88 13.22
C LEU A 93 11.79 -14.01 13.73
N ILE A 94 13.00 -14.55 13.76
CA ILE A 94 14.21 -13.82 14.17
C ILE A 94 15.05 -13.57 12.93
N ARG A 95 15.42 -12.32 12.68
CA ARG A 95 16.32 -11.95 11.59
C ARG A 95 17.68 -11.59 12.16
N SER A 96 18.72 -12.33 11.77
CA SER A 96 20.12 -11.97 12.05
C SER A 96 20.75 -11.34 10.81
N LEU A 97 21.19 -10.09 10.93
CA LEU A 97 21.81 -9.31 9.84
C LEU A 97 22.88 -8.37 10.40
N LYS A 98 24.11 -8.45 9.87
CA LYS A 98 25.25 -7.62 10.29
C LYS A 98 25.54 -7.65 11.80
N GLY A 99 25.35 -8.81 12.44
CA GLY A 99 25.59 -8.99 13.87
C GLY A 99 24.46 -8.51 14.79
N GLU A 100 23.38 -7.97 14.22
CA GLU A 100 22.18 -7.58 14.96
C GLU A 100 21.06 -8.60 14.76
N GLU A 101 20.26 -8.79 15.81
CA GLU A 101 19.06 -9.61 15.77
C GLU A 101 17.81 -8.76 15.96
N GLU A 102 16.85 -8.93 15.05
CA GLU A 102 15.56 -8.26 15.11
C GLU A 102 14.43 -9.30 15.14
N LYS A 103 13.50 -9.10 16.07
CA LYS A 103 12.30 -9.94 16.20
C LYS A 103 11.17 -9.42 15.31
N PHE A 104 10.54 -10.34 14.60
CA PHE A 104 9.34 -10.14 13.81
C PHE A 104 8.22 -11.08 14.28
N LEU A 105 6.98 -10.67 13.99
CA LEU A 105 5.82 -11.57 14.09
C LEU A 105 6.01 -12.76 13.15
N ASN A 106 5.58 -13.93 13.59
CA ASN A 106 5.68 -15.14 12.78
C ASN A 106 4.70 -15.08 11.60
N PRO A 107 5.20 -15.07 10.35
CA PRO A 107 4.33 -14.93 9.18
C PRO A 107 3.49 -16.19 8.94
N ILE A 108 3.87 -17.36 9.45
CA ILE A 108 3.05 -18.57 9.39
C ILE A 108 1.78 -18.39 10.22
N THR A 109 1.91 -17.80 11.41
CA THR A 109 0.78 -17.46 12.26
C THR A 109 -0.10 -16.41 11.57
N GLN A 110 0.51 -15.38 10.98
CA GLN A 110 -0.20 -14.32 10.24
C GLN A 110 -1.04 -14.90 9.09
N VAL A 111 -0.45 -15.72 8.21
CA VAL A 111 -1.17 -16.29 7.07
C VAL A 111 -2.25 -17.31 7.49
N SER A 112 -2.03 -18.01 8.62
CA SER A 112 -3.03 -18.92 9.18
C SER A 112 -4.25 -18.15 9.71
N TRP A 113 -4.05 -16.98 10.32
CA TRP A 113 -5.14 -16.09 10.72
C TRP A 113 -5.86 -15.48 9.52
N GLN A 114 -5.13 -15.05 8.48
CA GLN A 114 -5.73 -14.56 7.23
C GLN A 114 -6.64 -15.62 6.60
N LYS A 115 -6.18 -16.87 6.52
CA LYS A 115 -6.99 -18.01 6.05
C LYS A 115 -8.28 -18.17 6.87
N LYS A 116 -8.18 -18.18 8.20
CA LYS A 116 -9.36 -18.29 9.08
C LYS A 116 -10.32 -17.12 8.89
N ASN A 117 -9.81 -15.89 8.81
CA ASN A 117 -10.63 -14.70 8.62
C ASN A 117 -11.31 -14.71 7.25
N LEU A 118 -10.63 -15.14 6.19
CA LEU A 118 -11.23 -15.31 4.87
C LEU A 118 -12.34 -16.37 4.89
N GLN A 119 -12.14 -17.50 5.56
CA GLN A 119 -13.17 -18.52 5.73
C GLN A 119 -14.43 -17.94 6.39
N THR A 120 -14.26 -17.25 7.53
CA THR A 120 -15.37 -16.59 8.23
C THR A 120 -16.04 -15.53 7.36
N TRP A 121 -15.27 -14.75 6.59
CA TRP A 121 -15.80 -13.73 5.70
C TRP A 121 -16.62 -14.33 4.54
N LEU A 122 -16.17 -15.45 3.96
CA LEU A 122 -16.94 -16.16 2.94
C LEU A 122 -18.26 -16.70 3.50
N GLU A 123 -18.23 -17.26 4.71
CA GLU A 123 -19.42 -17.76 5.42
C GLU A 123 -20.43 -16.65 5.71
N SER A 124 -19.97 -15.53 6.26
CA SER A 124 -20.86 -14.40 6.59
C SER A 124 -21.53 -13.81 5.34
N ASN A 125 -20.90 -13.94 4.17
CA ASN A 125 -21.45 -13.53 2.88
C ASN A 125 -22.20 -14.66 2.15
N LYS A 126 -22.39 -15.82 2.77
CA LYS A 126 -23.07 -17.01 2.21
C LYS A 126 -22.46 -17.49 0.88
N LEU A 127 -21.14 -17.44 0.78
CA LEU A 127 -20.37 -17.85 -0.39
C LEU A 127 -19.85 -19.28 -0.23
N GLN A 128 -19.59 -19.93 -1.36
CA GLN A 128 -18.92 -21.22 -1.38
C GLN A 128 -17.47 -21.08 -0.92
N LYS A 129 -16.96 -22.14 -0.28
CA LYS A 129 -15.61 -22.22 0.27
C LYS A 129 -14.82 -23.30 -0.44
N PRO A 130 -14.14 -23.00 -1.56
CA PRO A 130 -13.15 -23.92 -2.10
C PRO A 130 -12.01 -24.12 -1.08
N PRO A 131 -11.13 -25.12 -1.27
CA PRO A 131 -9.89 -25.23 -0.52
C PRO A 131 -9.16 -23.89 -0.43
N ILE A 132 -8.82 -23.45 0.78
CA ILE A 132 -8.03 -22.24 1.01
C ILE A 132 -6.63 -22.66 1.44
N LEU A 133 -5.65 -22.36 0.59
CA LEU A 133 -4.23 -22.58 0.77
C LEU A 133 -3.57 -21.27 1.24
N SER A 134 -2.44 -21.39 1.92
CA SER A 134 -1.77 -20.26 2.56
C SER A 134 -0.27 -20.46 2.58
N GLN A 135 0.50 -19.46 2.13
CA GLN A 135 1.95 -19.49 2.08
C GLN A 135 2.59 -18.18 2.50
N VAL A 136 3.86 -18.27 2.86
CA VAL A 136 4.75 -17.15 3.11
C VAL A 136 5.82 -17.16 2.01
N ALA A 137 5.86 -16.10 1.21
CA ALA A 137 6.86 -15.90 0.18
C ALA A 137 7.95 -14.95 0.66
N ILE A 138 9.19 -15.45 0.72
CA ILE A 138 10.37 -14.64 1.00
C ILE A 138 10.90 -14.07 -0.33
N THR A 139 10.74 -12.77 -0.54
CA THR A 139 11.09 -12.11 -1.81
C THR A 139 12.52 -11.61 -1.88
N HIS A 140 13.22 -11.54 -0.74
CA HIS A 140 14.64 -11.23 -0.75
C HIS A 140 15.46 -12.46 -1.18
N SER A 141 16.05 -12.42 -2.37
CA SER A 141 16.73 -13.58 -2.98
C SER A 141 17.92 -14.12 -2.19
N GLN A 142 18.64 -13.27 -1.45
CA GLN A 142 19.78 -13.68 -0.63
C GLN A 142 19.42 -14.02 0.82
N ALA A 143 18.12 -14.07 1.17
CA ALA A 143 17.73 -14.48 2.51
C ALA A 143 18.08 -15.95 2.74
N ILE A 144 18.48 -16.31 3.96
CA ILE A 144 18.70 -17.71 4.35
C ILE A 144 17.58 -18.11 5.29
N ILE A 145 16.75 -19.08 4.91
CA ILE A 145 15.68 -19.59 5.77
C ILE A 145 16.24 -20.71 6.64
N LYS A 146 16.08 -20.57 7.97
CA LYS A 146 16.41 -21.60 8.96
C LYS A 146 15.21 -21.86 9.86
N THR A 147 15.13 -23.06 10.40
CA THR A 147 14.09 -23.42 11.36
C THR A 147 14.58 -24.53 12.28
N THR A 148 13.92 -24.70 13.43
CA THR A 148 14.08 -25.91 14.23
C THR A 148 13.60 -27.14 13.45
N PRO A 149 14.26 -28.31 13.58
CA PRO A 149 13.85 -29.53 12.87
C PRO A 149 12.38 -29.95 13.10
N MET A 150 11.80 -29.61 14.26
CA MET A 150 10.43 -29.96 14.62
C MET A 150 9.37 -29.09 13.94
N TYR A 151 9.73 -27.95 13.34
CA TYR A 151 8.76 -27.02 12.76
C TYR A 151 8.36 -27.38 11.32
N LYS A 152 7.63 -28.49 11.15
CA LYS A 152 7.22 -28.99 9.83
C LYS A 152 6.49 -27.96 8.96
N GLU A 153 5.64 -27.12 9.57
CA GLU A 153 4.88 -26.09 8.85
C GLU A 153 5.77 -25.11 8.07
N VAL A 154 7.02 -24.86 8.51
CA VAL A 154 7.94 -23.98 7.78
C VAL A 154 8.24 -24.55 6.40
N TYR A 155 8.53 -25.85 6.31
CA TYR A 155 8.83 -26.52 5.05
C TYR A 155 7.61 -26.59 4.11
N GLU A 156 6.41 -26.55 4.65
CA GLU A 156 5.17 -26.62 3.86
C GLU A 156 4.70 -25.26 3.36
N LYS A 157 4.82 -24.22 4.21
CA LYS A 157 4.23 -22.91 3.98
C LYS A 157 5.23 -21.84 3.57
N VAL A 158 6.52 -21.98 3.90
CA VAL A 158 7.52 -20.94 3.63
C VAL A 158 8.35 -21.33 2.42
N LEU A 159 8.50 -20.41 1.47
CA LEU A 159 9.32 -20.58 0.28
C LEU A 159 9.99 -19.29 -0.14
N HIS A 160 11.08 -19.39 -0.90
CA HIS A 160 11.57 -18.27 -1.70
C HIS A 160 10.63 -18.01 -2.86
N ALA A 161 10.38 -16.73 -3.17
CA ALA A 161 9.40 -16.30 -4.17
C ALA A 161 9.62 -16.94 -5.56
N GLU A 162 10.86 -17.29 -5.92
CA GLU A 162 11.19 -17.99 -7.16
C GLU A 162 10.54 -19.37 -7.31
N HIS A 163 10.21 -20.04 -6.20
CA HIS A 163 9.53 -21.34 -6.20
C HIS A 163 8.00 -21.22 -6.20
N LEU A 164 7.45 -20.01 -6.13
CA LEU A 164 6.01 -19.79 -6.03
C LEU A 164 5.27 -20.37 -7.25
N VAL A 165 5.82 -20.17 -8.45
CA VAL A 165 5.21 -20.65 -9.70
C VAL A 165 5.07 -22.17 -9.70
N GLU A 166 6.15 -22.87 -9.40
CA GLU A 166 6.16 -24.34 -9.30
C GLU A 166 5.16 -24.83 -8.26
N LYS A 167 5.08 -24.13 -7.14
CA LYS A 167 4.19 -24.48 -6.03
C LYS A 167 2.71 -24.30 -6.37
N VAL A 168 2.35 -23.25 -7.10
CA VAL A 168 0.98 -23.05 -7.63
C VAL A 168 0.61 -24.19 -8.58
N HIS A 169 1.51 -24.56 -9.50
CA HIS A 169 1.28 -25.70 -10.40
C HIS A 169 1.16 -27.03 -9.66
N HIS A 170 1.94 -27.23 -8.59
CA HIS A 170 1.79 -28.38 -7.72
C HIS A 170 0.40 -28.42 -7.06
N TYR A 171 -0.14 -27.28 -6.64
CA TYR A 171 -1.50 -27.22 -6.10
C TYR A 171 -2.57 -27.50 -7.16
N LEU A 172 -2.42 -27.01 -8.40
CA LEU A 172 -3.34 -27.35 -9.49
C LEU A 172 -3.38 -28.86 -9.76
N ARG A 173 -2.23 -29.54 -9.68
CA ARG A 173 -2.17 -31.02 -9.79
C ARG A 173 -2.78 -31.73 -8.58
N THR A 174 -2.64 -31.15 -7.39
CA THR A 174 -3.14 -31.74 -6.13
C THR A 174 -4.65 -31.58 -5.99
N TYR A 175 -5.20 -30.49 -6.53
CA TYR A 175 -6.63 -30.16 -6.54
C TYR A 175 -7.14 -30.06 -7.98
N PRO A 176 -7.23 -31.18 -8.72
CA PRO A 176 -7.58 -31.15 -10.14
C PRO A 176 -9.06 -30.83 -10.39
N ASN A 177 -9.92 -31.04 -9.39
CA ASN A 177 -11.36 -30.86 -9.52
C ASN A 177 -11.76 -29.41 -9.20
N GLU A 178 -12.66 -28.85 -10.01
CA GLU A 178 -13.28 -27.56 -9.74
C GLU A 178 -14.15 -27.66 -8.48
N ALA A 179 -13.80 -26.90 -7.45
CA ALA A 179 -14.59 -26.78 -6.22
C ALA A 179 -15.72 -25.76 -6.37
N ILE A 180 -15.57 -24.79 -7.29
CA ILE A 180 -16.57 -23.78 -7.64
C ILE A 180 -16.64 -23.57 -9.15
N SER A 181 -17.82 -23.20 -9.65
CA SER A 181 -18.00 -22.81 -11.06
C SER A 181 -17.37 -21.45 -11.36
N LEU A 182 -17.03 -21.19 -12.62
CA LEU A 182 -16.58 -19.88 -13.10
C LEU A 182 -17.55 -18.74 -12.73
N LYS A 183 -18.86 -19.00 -12.77
CA LYS A 183 -19.88 -18.02 -12.36
C LYS A 183 -19.73 -17.64 -10.88
N GLN A 184 -19.51 -18.62 -10.00
CA GLN A 184 -19.28 -18.40 -8.58
C GLN A 184 -17.95 -17.69 -8.34
N LEU A 185 -16.87 -18.08 -9.02
CA LEU A 185 -15.57 -17.41 -8.95
C LEU A 185 -15.69 -15.93 -9.31
N ASN A 186 -16.38 -15.61 -10.41
CA ASN A 186 -16.60 -14.24 -10.86
C ASN A 186 -17.45 -13.43 -9.89
N GLN A 187 -18.44 -14.06 -9.24
CA GLN A 187 -19.27 -13.43 -8.22
C GLN A 187 -18.46 -13.11 -6.96
N ILE A 188 -17.68 -14.08 -6.47
CA ILE A 188 -16.82 -13.92 -5.29
C ILE A 188 -15.80 -12.81 -5.53
N THR A 189 -15.07 -12.86 -6.64
CA THR A 189 -14.03 -11.87 -6.97
C THR A 189 -14.60 -10.46 -7.08
N ARG A 190 -15.74 -10.27 -7.75
CA ARG A 190 -16.41 -8.96 -7.81
C ARG A 190 -16.82 -8.45 -6.43
N LEU A 191 -17.27 -9.33 -5.54
CA LEU A 191 -17.63 -8.95 -4.19
C LEU A 191 -16.41 -8.60 -3.34
N LEU A 192 -15.30 -9.34 -3.46
CA LEU A 192 -14.03 -9.03 -2.82
C LEU A 192 -13.55 -7.63 -3.22
N ILE A 193 -13.53 -7.33 -4.52
CA ILE A 193 -13.15 -6.00 -5.04
C ILE A 193 -14.10 -4.92 -4.50
N LYS A 194 -15.41 -5.16 -4.53
CA LYS A 194 -16.42 -4.20 -4.05
C LYS A 194 -16.29 -3.92 -2.54
N LYS A 195 -15.89 -4.93 -1.76
CA LYS A 195 -15.74 -4.87 -0.30
C LYS A 195 -14.32 -4.53 0.14
N ASN A 196 -13.38 -4.39 -0.80
CA ASN A 196 -12.03 -3.94 -0.49
C ASN A 196 -12.10 -2.53 0.09
N THR A 197 -11.40 -2.33 1.20
CA THR A 197 -11.33 -1.06 1.92
C THR A 197 -9.87 -0.71 2.16
N PRO A 198 -9.18 -0.16 1.13
CA PRO A 198 -7.76 0.19 1.24
C PRO A 198 -7.49 1.06 2.46
N TYR A 199 -6.37 0.79 3.14
CA TYR A 199 -6.02 1.50 4.36
C TYR A 199 -5.42 2.87 4.04
N HIS A 200 -6.15 3.92 4.39
CA HIS A 200 -5.70 5.30 4.25
C HIS A 200 -5.74 6.00 5.61
N PRO A 201 -4.72 5.79 6.46
CA PRO A 201 -4.68 6.40 7.78
C PRO A 201 -4.57 7.93 7.67
N ASP A 202 -5.17 8.62 8.64
CA ASP A 202 -4.81 10.01 8.91
C ASP A 202 -3.42 10.02 9.53
N LEU A 203 -2.40 10.15 8.67
CA LEU A 203 -1.01 10.14 9.09
C LEU A 203 -0.71 11.31 10.04
N LEU A 204 -1.36 12.46 9.88
CA LEU A 204 -1.13 13.60 10.78
C LEU A 204 -1.62 13.27 12.19
N ALA A 205 -2.84 12.73 12.31
CA ALA A 205 -3.38 12.29 13.59
C ALA A 205 -2.54 11.17 14.22
N GLN A 206 -2.12 10.18 13.41
CA GLN A 206 -1.30 9.05 13.86
C GLN A 206 0.01 9.49 14.53
N TYR A 207 0.64 10.54 14.02
CA TYR A 207 1.89 11.09 14.56
C TYR A 207 1.68 12.33 15.45
N GLY A 208 0.44 12.72 15.75
CA GLY A 208 0.13 13.91 16.56
C GLY A 208 0.58 15.24 15.93
N ILE A 209 0.69 15.29 14.60
CA ILE A 209 1.15 16.47 13.86
C ILE A 209 -0.05 17.35 13.52
N LYS A 210 -0.05 18.59 14.01
CA LYS A 210 -1.07 19.58 13.60
C LYS A 210 -0.84 20.01 12.15
N PRO A 211 -1.88 20.18 11.31
CA PRO A 211 -1.73 20.66 9.93
C PRO A 211 -0.96 21.99 9.82
N SER A 212 -1.01 22.85 10.83
CA SER A 212 -0.26 24.11 10.89
C SER A 212 1.26 23.95 10.94
N ARG A 213 1.77 22.78 11.32
CA ARG A 213 3.22 22.46 11.27
C ARG A 213 3.71 22.18 9.85
N LEU A 214 2.79 21.94 8.91
CA LEU A 214 3.17 21.62 7.54
C LEU A 214 3.69 22.86 6.81
N LEU A 215 4.82 22.70 6.13
CA LEU A 215 5.39 23.74 5.28
C LEU A 215 4.49 23.98 4.06
N THR A 216 4.03 25.22 3.93
CA THR A 216 3.18 25.68 2.81
C THR A 216 4.01 26.32 1.68
N GLY A 217 3.45 26.30 0.48
CA GLY A 217 4.06 26.78 -0.76
C GLY A 217 4.29 25.66 -1.77
N VAL A 218 4.79 26.02 -2.95
CA VAL A 218 5.06 25.06 -4.04
C VAL A 218 6.53 24.65 -4.06
N HIS A 219 6.80 23.35 -4.03
CA HIS A 219 8.16 22.82 -4.14
C HIS A 219 8.70 22.97 -5.56
N CYS A 220 9.98 23.33 -5.69
CA CYS A 220 10.70 23.26 -6.95
C CYS A 220 10.82 21.80 -7.42
N PRO A 221 10.42 21.45 -8.65
CA PRO A 221 10.58 20.09 -9.16
C PRO A 221 12.06 19.71 -9.30
N THR A 222 12.95 20.68 -9.53
CA THR A 222 14.39 20.46 -9.75
C THR A 222 15.18 20.37 -8.44
N CYS A 223 15.25 21.45 -7.65
CA CYS A 223 16.08 21.50 -6.44
C CYS A 223 15.32 21.22 -5.13
N LYS A 224 14.01 20.96 -5.21
CA LYS A 224 13.13 20.73 -4.05
C LYS A 224 13.06 21.87 -3.03
N GLN A 225 13.55 23.06 -3.35
CA GLN A 225 13.39 24.24 -2.49
C GLN A 225 11.94 24.73 -2.45
N LEU A 226 11.58 25.36 -1.32
CA LEU A 226 10.23 25.84 -1.01
C LEU A 226 10.32 27.24 -0.37
N PRO A 227 9.42 28.19 -0.69
CA PRO A 227 8.41 28.14 -1.75
C PRO A 227 8.94 28.64 -3.11
N MET A 228 8.37 28.13 -4.21
CA MET A 228 8.46 28.80 -5.52
C MET A 228 7.53 30.00 -5.58
N ARG A 229 7.93 31.05 -6.31
CA ARG A 229 7.07 32.20 -6.60
C ARG A 229 6.29 32.02 -7.90
N ARG A 230 5.06 32.55 -7.93
CA ARG A 230 4.19 32.53 -9.11
C ARG A 230 4.34 33.83 -9.91
N LYS A 231 4.73 33.75 -11.19
CA LYS A 231 4.81 34.91 -12.10
C LYS A 231 4.39 34.51 -13.51
N ASN A 232 3.53 35.31 -14.17
CA ASN A 232 3.12 35.18 -15.58
C ASN A 232 2.86 33.73 -16.04
N GLY A 233 1.90 33.03 -15.43
CA GLY A 233 1.60 31.66 -15.91
C GLY A 233 2.59 30.56 -15.46
N MET A 234 3.78 30.88 -14.93
CA MET A 234 4.72 29.90 -14.37
C MET A 234 5.01 30.02 -12.85
N TRP A 235 5.47 28.92 -12.28
CA TRP A 235 6.20 28.85 -11.01
C TRP A 235 7.69 28.99 -11.28
N ILE A 236 8.37 29.84 -10.51
CA ILE A 236 9.81 30.10 -10.65
C ILE A 236 10.46 29.85 -9.29
N CYS A 237 11.51 29.03 -9.26
CA CYS A 237 12.30 28.81 -8.06
C CYS A 237 13.31 29.94 -7.88
N ASP A 238 13.34 30.57 -6.71
CA ASP A 238 14.30 31.65 -6.44
C ASP A 238 15.73 31.15 -6.21
N PHE A 239 15.90 29.86 -5.90
CA PHE A 239 17.21 29.26 -5.68
C PHE A 239 17.88 28.82 -6.98
N CYS A 240 17.24 27.93 -7.77
CA CYS A 240 17.84 27.38 -8.99
C CYS A 240 17.28 27.96 -10.29
N GLN A 241 16.37 28.94 -10.22
CA GLN A 241 15.72 29.58 -11.38
C GLN A 241 14.89 28.66 -12.29
N ALA A 242 14.72 27.38 -11.93
CA ALA A 242 13.87 26.46 -12.66
C ALA A 242 12.42 26.95 -12.73
N LYS A 243 11.81 26.75 -13.90
CA LYS A 243 10.46 27.19 -14.22
C LYS A 243 9.54 25.99 -14.43
N SER A 244 8.30 26.06 -13.96
CA SER A 244 7.32 25.00 -14.20
C SER A 244 5.89 25.56 -14.20
N GLY A 245 5.08 25.19 -15.19
CA GLY A 245 3.64 25.50 -15.18
C GLY A 245 2.87 24.63 -14.18
N LYS A 246 3.29 23.38 -14.00
CA LYS A 246 2.57 22.31 -13.28
C LYS A 246 3.11 22.01 -11.88
N ALA A 247 4.12 22.71 -11.37
CA ALA A 247 4.72 22.42 -10.04
C ALA A 247 3.73 22.38 -8.86
N HIS A 248 2.62 23.13 -8.97
CA HIS A 248 1.55 23.13 -7.98
C HIS A 248 0.83 21.77 -7.85
N LEU A 249 0.80 20.93 -8.89
CA LEU A 249 0.12 19.63 -8.85
C LEU A 249 0.71 18.71 -7.77
N HIS A 250 2.05 18.62 -7.69
CA HIS A 250 2.70 17.89 -6.60
C HIS A 250 2.30 18.40 -5.20
N THR A 251 2.08 19.71 -5.07
CA THR A 251 1.67 20.31 -3.80
C THR A 251 0.22 20.02 -3.47
N LEU A 252 -0.67 20.01 -4.46
CA LEU A 252 -2.05 19.58 -4.26
C LEU A 252 -2.14 18.09 -3.92
N ASN A 253 -1.26 17.24 -4.47
CA ASN A 253 -1.13 15.85 -4.05
C ASN A 253 -0.67 15.73 -2.60
N ASP A 254 0.25 16.57 -2.12
CA ASP A 254 0.61 16.60 -0.70
C ASP A 254 -0.57 16.95 0.19
N TYR A 255 -1.38 17.92 -0.23
CA TYR A 255 -2.59 18.30 0.50
C TYR A 255 -3.59 17.16 0.54
N PHE A 256 -3.85 16.52 -0.61
CA PHE A 256 -4.74 15.37 -0.74
C PHE A 256 -4.33 14.21 0.18
N LEU A 257 -3.02 13.92 0.24
CA LEU A 257 -2.48 12.79 1.02
C LEU A 257 -2.34 13.08 2.52
N LEU A 258 -2.16 14.33 2.92
CA LEU A 258 -1.83 14.68 4.30
C LEU A 258 -2.94 15.44 5.03
N VAL A 259 -3.77 16.21 4.33
CA VAL A 259 -4.68 17.18 4.96
C VAL A 259 -6.14 16.79 4.77
N ASP A 260 -6.63 16.80 3.53
CA ASP A 260 -8.05 16.53 3.24
C ASP A 260 -8.23 16.17 1.76
N ARG A 261 -9.22 15.33 1.48
CA ARG A 261 -9.66 15.00 0.11
C ARG A 261 -10.48 16.11 -0.53
N THR A 262 -10.91 17.11 0.23
CA THR A 262 -11.59 18.29 -0.29
C THR A 262 -10.79 19.55 -0.04
N ILE A 263 -10.88 20.50 -0.97
CA ILE A 263 -10.20 21.78 -0.84
C ILE A 263 -11.09 22.94 -1.27
N THR A 264 -11.00 24.04 -0.55
CA THR A 264 -11.63 25.32 -0.89
C THR A 264 -10.62 26.25 -1.55
N ASN A 265 -11.10 27.31 -2.20
CA ASN A 265 -10.22 28.35 -2.75
C ASN A 265 -9.31 28.96 -1.67
N GLN A 266 -9.84 29.23 -0.48
CA GLN A 266 -9.08 29.76 0.64
C GLN A 266 -7.95 28.82 1.06
N GLN A 267 -8.23 27.52 1.16
CA GLN A 267 -7.23 26.50 1.50
C GLN A 267 -6.16 26.37 0.41
N VAL A 268 -6.54 26.38 -0.88
CA VAL A 268 -5.58 26.40 -1.99
C VAL A 268 -4.64 27.60 -1.89
N ARG A 269 -5.20 28.80 -1.68
CA ARG A 269 -4.40 30.02 -1.55
C ARG A 269 -3.42 29.95 -0.40
N HIS A 270 -3.88 29.50 0.77
CA HIS A 270 -3.05 29.33 1.94
C HIS A 270 -1.94 28.30 1.69
N PHE A 271 -2.30 27.10 1.21
CA PHE A 271 -1.37 25.99 1.06
C PHE A 271 -0.36 26.19 -0.08
N LEU A 272 -0.76 26.85 -1.18
CA LEU A 272 0.13 27.18 -2.30
C LEU A 272 0.84 28.53 -2.13
N LYS A 273 0.52 29.32 -1.10
CA LYS A 273 0.96 30.71 -0.91
C LYS A 273 0.64 31.63 -2.11
N ILE A 274 -0.60 31.55 -2.62
CA ILE A 274 -1.11 32.41 -3.70
C ILE A 274 -2.03 33.49 -3.12
N PRO A 275 -1.75 34.79 -3.31
CA PRO A 275 -2.57 35.84 -2.73
C PRO A 275 -3.89 36.06 -3.49
N SER A 276 -3.97 35.75 -4.79
CA SER A 276 -5.12 36.06 -5.64
C SER A 276 -6.19 34.97 -5.66
N ILE A 277 -7.44 35.36 -5.35
CA ILE A 277 -8.64 34.52 -5.46
C ILE A 277 -8.87 34.08 -6.90
N SER A 278 -8.72 35.00 -7.86
CA SER A 278 -8.95 34.72 -9.29
C SER A 278 -7.97 33.69 -9.83
N ILE A 279 -6.68 33.78 -9.47
CA ILE A 279 -5.66 32.81 -9.89
C ILE A 279 -5.98 31.42 -9.33
N ALA A 280 -6.32 31.33 -8.04
CA ALA A 280 -6.69 30.06 -7.41
C ALA A 280 -7.95 29.45 -8.05
N SER A 281 -8.96 30.27 -8.37
CA SER A 281 -10.17 29.79 -9.06
C SER A 281 -9.86 29.27 -10.45
N LYS A 282 -9.06 29.99 -11.25
CA LYS A 282 -8.65 29.53 -12.60
C LYS A 282 -7.90 28.21 -12.53
N MET A 283 -6.99 28.07 -11.57
CA MET A 283 -6.23 26.84 -11.34
C MET A 283 -7.16 25.67 -11.00
N LEU A 284 -8.05 25.83 -10.03
CA LEU A 284 -8.99 24.79 -9.64
C LEU A 284 -9.95 24.39 -10.77
N THR A 285 -10.45 25.37 -11.54
CA THR A 285 -11.30 25.09 -12.70
C THR A 285 -10.55 24.32 -13.78
N SER A 286 -9.27 24.64 -14.02
CA SER A 286 -8.45 23.95 -15.03
C SER A 286 -8.20 22.47 -14.69
N LEU A 287 -8.31 22.08 -13.42
CA LEU A 287 -8.19 20.69 -12.98
C LEU A 287 -9.45 19.85 -13.23
N GLN A 288 -10.56 20.47 -13.64
CA GLN A 288 -11.84 19.80 -13.95
C GLN A 288 -12.34 18.87 -12.83
N LEU A 289 -12.05 19.22 -11.58
CA LEU A 289 -12.41 18.41 -10.41
C LEU A 289 -13.93 18.47 -10.14
N PRO A 290 -14.54 17.39 -9.60
CA PRO A 290 -15.90 17.41 -9.10
C PRO A 290 -16.06 18.47 -7.99
N GLN A 291 -17.19 19.17 -7.98
CA GLN A 291 -17.44 20.28 -7.06
C GLN A 291 -18.76 20.10 -6.34
N THR A 292 -18.79 20.46 -5.07
CA THR A 292 -20.02 20.53 -4.26
C THR A 292 -20.14 21.90 -3.61
N GLY A 293 -21.38 22.30 -3.33
CA GLY A 293 -21.68 23.61 -2.73
C GLY A 293 -21.59 24.79 -3.71
N MET A 294 -21.98 25.97 -3.24
CA MET A 294 -22.05 27.20 -4.04
C MET A 294 -21.20 28.32 -3.43
N LYS A 295 -20.65 29.19 -4.32
CA LYS A 295 -19.93 30.43 -3.95
C LYS A 295 -18.85 30.18 -2.88
N LYS A 296 -19.02 30.76 -1.69
CA LYS A 296 -18.07 30.68 -0.56
C LYS A 296 -17.94 29.28 0.04
N ASN A 297 -18.96 28.43 -0.12
CA ASN A 297 -18.98 27.06 0.38
C ASN A 297 -18.58 26.05 -0.70
N ARG A 298 -18.11 26.50 -1.87
CA ARG A 298 -17.66 25.61 -2.94
C ARG A 298 -16.43 24.84 -2.48
N ARG A 299 -16.55 23.52 -2.54
CA ARG A 299 -15.46 22.57 -2.27
C ARG A 299 -15.17 21.79 -3.55
N TYR A 300 -13.89 21.55 -3.78
CA TYR A 300 -13.40 20.75 -4.89
C TYR A 300 -12.94 19.41 -4.33
N GLN A 301 -13.42 18.31 -4.91
CA GLN A 301 -12.95 16.98 -4.55
C GLN A 301 -11.62 16.73 -5.26
N LEU A 302 -10.55 16.64 -4.47
CA LEU A 302 -9.23 16.31 -4.97
C LEU A 302 -9.13 14.82 -5.25
N GLN A 303 -8.31 14.50 -6.25
CA GLN A 303 -7.82 13.17 -6.56
C GLN A 303 -6.31 13.25 -6.74
N LEU A 304 -5.63 12.11 -6.81
CA LEU A 304 -4.21 12.10 -7.16
C LEU A 304 -4.06 12.69 -8.57
N LEU A 305 -3.32 13.80 -8.68
CA LEU A 305 -3.09 14.50 -9.94
C LEU A 305 -1.83 13.93 -10.59
N GLU A 306 -1.93 13.64 -11.89
CA GLU A 306 -0.77 13.23 -12.69
C GLU A 306 0.24 14.35 -12.78
N VAL A 307 1.51 14.01 -12.60
CA VAL A 307 2.61 14.95 -12.70
C VAL A 307 3.64 14.36 -13.65
N GLU A 308 3.60 14.84 -14.89
CA GLU A 308 4.63 14.61 -15.91
C GLU A 308 5.99 15.15 -15.47
#